data_AF-A0A358HZD9-F1
#
_entry.id   AF-A0A358HZD9-F1
#
_cell.length_a   1.000
_cell.length_b   1.000
_cell.length_c   1.000
_cell.angle_alpha   90.00
_cell.angle_beta   90.00
_cell.angle_gamma   90.00
#
_symmetry.space_group_name_H-M   'P 1'
#
loop_
_entity.id
_entity.type
_entity.pdbx_description
1 polymer ?
#
loop_
_entity_poly.entity_id
_entity_poly.type
_entity_poly.pdbx_seq_one_letter_code
_entity_poly.pdbx_strand_id
1 'polypeptide(L)' 'MGWLHSIHKRHVAALFAAATLTVGLAGCSTNRATGEDSFTAFMSPDEERKIGALEHPKMVKEFGGKY' A
#
# COMPACT_ATOMS: atom_id res chain seq x y z
N MET A 1 -22.20 23.64 28.44
CA MET A 1 -20.98 23.66 27.59
C MET A 1 -20.37 22.28 27.29
N GLY A 2 -20.57 21.21 28.09
CA GLY A 2 -19.93 19.90 27.85
C GLY A 2 -20.41 19.11 26.62
N TRP A 3 -21.65 19.32 26.17
CA TRP A 3 -22.24 18.59 25.03
C TRP A 3 -21.60 18.97 23.69
N LEU A 4 -21.35 20.27 23.46
CA LEU A 4 -20.67 20.77 22.26
C LEU A 4 -19.23 20.23 22.15
N HIS A 5 -18.50 20.15 23.26
CA HIS A 5 -17.15 19.59 23.29
C HIS A 5 -17.12 18.09 23.00
N SER A 6 -18.14 17.34 23.42
CA SER A 6 -18.24 15.90 23.11
C SER A 6 -18.50 15.65 21.61
N ILE A 7 -19.37 16.46 20.99
CA ILE A 7 -19.65 16.39 19.56
C ILE A 7 -18.41 16.74 18.73
N HIS A 8 -17.69 17.82 19.07
CA HIS A 8 -16.45 18.21 18.39
C HIS A 8 -15.39 17.11 18.45
N LYS A 9 -15.19 16.47 19.61
CA LYS A 9 -14.22 15.37 19.76
C LYS A 9 -14.55 14.17 18.86
N ARG A 10 -15.83 13.82 18.73
CA ARG A 10 -16.28 12.71 17.88
C ARG A 10 -16.04 13.00 16.40
N HIS A 11 -16.31 14.22 15.94
CA HIS A 11 -16.04 14.61 14.56
C HIS A 11 -14.55 14.65 14.25
N VAL A 12 -13.72 15.19 15.15
CA VAL A 12 -12.27 15.18 14.98
C VAL A 12 -11.73 13.75 14.89
N ALA A 13 -12.20 12.84 15.76
CA ALA A 13 -11.79 11.43 15.71
C ALA A 13 -12.23 10.75 14.40
N ALA A 14 -13.45 11.00 13.94
CA ALA A 14 -13.95 10.45 12.68
C ALA A 14 -13.17 10.96 11.46
N LEU A 15 -12.84 12.25 11.43
CA LEU A 15 -12.03 12.84 10.37
C LEU A 15 -10.61 12.28 10.36
N PHE A 16 -10.01 12.09 11.54
CA PHE A 16 -8.69 11.47 11.65
C PHE A 16 -8.71 10.02 11.13
N ALA A 17 -9.71 9.23 11.54
CA ALA A 17 -9.88 7.86 11.05
C ALA A 17 -10.06 7.82 9.52
N ALA A 18 -10.90 8.69 8.96
CA ALA A 18 -11.10 8.79 7.52
C ALA A 18 -9.81 9.18 6.77
N ALA A 19 -9.03 10.12 7.33
CA ALA A 19 -7.73 10.50 6.77
C ALA A 19 -6.74 9.32 6.78
N THR A 20 -6.66 8.57 7.87
CA THR A 20 -5.78 7.39 7.93
C THR A 20 -6.15 6.30 6.94
N LEU A 21 -7.46 6.06 6.74
CA LEU A 21 -7.94 5.07 5.77
C LEU A 21 -7.62 5.47 4.34
N THR A 22 -7.88 6.74 3.97
CA THR A 22 -7.61 7.23 2.61
C THR A 22 -6.13 7.17 2.25
N VAL A 23 -5.24 7.53 3.17
CA VAL A 23 -3.79 7.39 2.97
C VAL A 23 -3.37 5.92 2.86
N GLY A 24 -3.99 5.02 3.63
CA GLY A 24 -3.73 3.58 3.54
C GLY A 24 -4.05 2.99 2.17
N LEU A 25 -5.20 3.38 1.57
CA LEU A 25 -5.59 2.91 0.24
C LEU A 25 -4.71 3.48 -0.88
N ALA A 26 -4.16 4.69 -0.72
CA ALA A 26 -3.24 5.29 -1.68
C ALA A 26 -1.92 4.51 -1.81
N GLY A 27 -1.65 3.59 -0.89
CA GLY A 27 -0.51 2.69 -0.91
C GLY A 27 -0.66 1.45 -1.80
N CYS A 28 -1.85 1.19 -2.34
CA CYS A 28 -2.08 0.10 -3.27
C CYS A 28 -1.81 0.55 -4.71
N SER A 29 -1.14 -0.30 -5.49
CA SER A 29 -0.89 -0.10 -6.91
C SER A 29 -1.01 -1.40 -7.68
N THR A 30 -1.30 -1.32 -8.99
CA THR A 30 -1.41 -2.52 -9.83
C THR A 30 -0.03 -3.13 -10.09
N ASN A 31 0.12 -4.38 -9.69
CA ASN A 31 1.32 -5.17 -9.94
C ASN A 31 1.41 -5.53 -11.43
N ARG A 32 2.45 -5.02 -12.10
CA ARG A 32 2.65 -5.24 -13.54
C ARG A 32 2.94 -6.70 -13.92
N ALA A 33 3.39 -7.54 -12.98
CA ALA A 33 3.68 -8.94 -13.25
C ALA A 33 2.42 -9.82 -13.29
N THR A 34 1.40 -9.48 -12.48
CA THR A 34 0.19 -10.30 -12.32
C THR A 34 -1.08 -9.63 -12.83
N GLY A 35 -1.12 -8.30 -12.89
CA GLY A 35 -2.32 -7.50 -13.19
C GLY A 35 -3.21 -7.22 -11.97
N GLU A 36 -2.87 -7.77 -10.81
CA GLU A 36 -3.62 -7.60 -9.56
C GLU A 36 -3.09 -6.42 -8.73
N ASP A 37 -3.89 -5.87 -7.82
CA ASP A 37 -3.42 -4.82 -6.92
C ASP A 37 -2.54 -5.39 -5.79
N SER A 38 -1.47 -4.65 -5.45
CA SER A 38 -0.53 -4.98 -4.39
C SER A 38 -0.18 -3.73 -3.58
N PHE A 39 0.12 -3.91 -2.30
CA PHE A 39 0.51 -2.80 -1.43
C PHE A 39 2.01 -2.49 -1.62
N THR A 40 2.32 -1.31 -2.16
CA THR A 40 3.68 -0.86 -2.45
C THR A 40 4.03 0.50 -1.83
N ALA A 41 3.19 1.03 -0.93
CA ALA A 41 3.22 2.39 -0.36
C ALA A 41 4.60 2.96 0.02
N PHE A 42 5.54 2.11 0.46
CA PHE A 42 6.86 2.52 0.96
C PHE A 42 7.98 2.36 -0.07
N MET A 43 7.66 1.96 -1.30
CA MET A 43 8.62 1.64 -2.34
C MET A 43 8.39 2.53 -3.56
N SER A 44 9.49 3.07 -4.11
CA SER A 44 9.40 3.75 -5.40
C SER A 44 9.25 2.72 -6.54
N PRO A 45 8.66 3.10 -7.69
CA PRO A 45 8.63 2.22 -8.86
C PRO A 45 10.02 1.75 -9.32
N ASP A 46 11.07 2.53 -9.08
CA ASP A 46 12.45 2.16 -9.41
C ASP A 46 13.00 1.10 -8.45
N GLU A 47 12.66 1.21 -7.17
CA GLU A 47 13.01 0.24 -6.15
C GLU A 47 12.27 -1.09 -6.33
N GLU A 48 10.98 -1.06 -6.70
CA GLU A 48 10.21 -2.24 -7.09
C GLU A 48 10.88 -2.99 -8.24
N ARG A 49 11.28 -2.27 -9.30
CA ARG A 49 12.00 -2.87 -10.45
C ARG A 49 13.33 -3.46 -10.03
N LYS A 50 14.10 -2.76 -9.18
CA LYS A 50 15.38 -3.25 -8.68
C LYS A 50 15.20 -4.55 -7.89
N ILE A 51 14.25 -4.60 -6.97
CA ILE A 51 13.97 -5.80 -6.18
C ILE A 51 13.47 -6.93 -7.08
N GLY A 52 12.56 -6.65 -8.02
CA GLY A 52 12.12 -7.62 -9.01
C GLY A 52 13.28 -8.25 -9.78
N ALA A 53 14.26 -7.45 -10.24
CA ALA A 53 15.45 -7.95 -10.92
C ALA A 53 16.36 -8.81 -10.02
N LEU A 54 16.42 -8.52 -8.72
CA LEU A 54 17.19 -9.29 -7.74
C LEU A 54 16.52 -10.62 -7.36
N GLU A 55 15.20 -10.62 -7.23
CA GLU A 55 14.43 -11.80 -6.82
C GLU A 55 14.09 -12.73 -7.98
N HIS A 56 13.97 -12.20 -9.21
CA HIS A 56 13.59 -12.97 -10.38
C HIS A 56 14.47 -14.22 -10.63
N PRO A 57 15.82 -14.15 -10.59
CA PRO A 57 16.65 -15.35 -10.76
C PRO A 57 16.42 -16.41 -9.68
N LYS A 58 16.07 -16.00 -8.46
CA LYS A 58 15.76 -16.93 -7.37
C LYS A 58 14.43 -17.63 -7.64
N MET A 59 13.42 -16.88 -8.09
CA MET A 59 12.14 -17.46 -8.50
C MET A 59 12.30 -18.47 -9.64
N VAL A 60 13.09 -18.14 -10.68
CA VAL A 60 13.34 -19.07 -11.79
C VAL A 60 14.06 -20.32 -11.33
N LYS A 61 15.03 -20.19 -10.41
CA LYS A 61 15.74 -21.34 -9.84
C LYS A 61 14.81 -22.27 -9.06
N GLU A 62 13.90 -21.70 -8.27
CA GLU A 62 12.99 -22.46 -7.39
C GLU A 62 11.83 -23.09 -8.17
N PHE A 63 11.17 -22.31 -9.03
CA PHE A 63 9.92 -22.70 -9.66
C PHE A 63 10.07 -23.17 -11.11
N GLY A 64 11.26 -22.97 -11.70
CA GLY A 64 11.49 -23.21 -13.12
C GLY A 64 10.87 -22.13 -14.01
N GLY A 65 11.44 -21.92 -15.18
CA GLY A 65 10.93 -20.97 -16.16
C GLY A 65 11.90 -20.77 -17.33
N LYS A 66 11.38 -20.72 -18.56
CA LYS A 66 12.12 -20.23 -19.73
C LYS A 66 11.52 -18.88 -20.10
N TYR A 67 12.38 -17.88 -20.12
CA TYR A 67 12.07 -16.46 -20.32
C TYR A 67 11.41 -16.20 -21.66
#